data_AF-A0A6G2DEC2-F1
#
_entry.id   AF-A0A6G2DEC2-F1
#
_cell.length_a   1.000
_cell.length_b   1.000
_cell.length_c   1.000
_cell.angle_alpha   90.00
_cell.angle_beta   90.00
_cell.angle_gamma   90.00
#
_symmetry.space_group_name_H-M   'P 1'
#
loop_
_entity.id
_entity.type
_entity.pdbx_description
1 polymer ?
#
loop_
_entity_poly.entity_id
_entity_poly.type
_entity_poly.pdbx_seq_one_letter_code
_entity_poly.pdbx_strand_id
1 'polypeptide(L)'
;AALLHKKEQLYKQELAWMRRQPQARATKQQARINRFHDLKKEVSGSSAETDLTMNFETSRIGKKVIEFQDVSFAYENKPILQDFNLLVQAKDRIGIVGDNGVGKSTLLNLIAGSLEPTKGQVVIGET
;
A
#
# COMPACT_ATOMS: atom_id res chain seq x y z
N ALA A 1 -0.31 -1.09 -28.51
CA ALA A 1 -0.46 -1.68 -27.15
C ALA A 1 0.48 -2.87 -26.89
N ALA A 2 0.40 -3.98 -27.64
CA ALA A 2 1.19 -5.20 -27.36
C ALA A 2 2.73 -5.03 -27.42
N LEU A 3 3.24 -4.21 -28.33
CA LEU A 3 4.69 -3.96 -28.46
C LEU A 3 5.27 -3.17 -27.27
N LEU A 4 4.50 -2.20 -26.73
CA LEU A 4 4.88 -1.42 -25.55
C LEU A 4 4.92 -2.32 -24.30
N HIS A 5 3.88 -3.12 -24.10
CA HIS A 5 3.84 -4.08 -22.98
C HIS A 5 5.00 -5.09 -23.05
N LYS A 6 5.36 -5.56 -24.25
CA LYS A 6 6.52 -6.45 -24.43
C LYS A 6 7.85 -5.75 -24.09
N LYS A 7 8.02 -4.49 -24.46
CA LYS A 7 9.21 -3.68 -24.12
C LYS A 7 9.32 -3.45 -22.60
N GLU A 8 8.21 -3.15 -21.92
CA GLU A 8 8.17 -2.97 -20.47
C GLU A 8 8.52 -4.23 -19.67
N GLN A 9 8.01 -5.39 -20.10
CA GLN A 9 8.32 -6.67 -19.45
C GLN A 9 9.79 -7.04 -19.60
N LEU A 10 10.39 -6.80 -20.78
CA LEU A 10 11.83 -7.00 -21.00
C LEU A 10 12.67 -6.06 -20.12
N TYR A 11 12.26 -4.80 -19.98
CA TYR A 11 12.94 -3.83 -19.11
C TYR A 11 12.92 -4.26 -17.63
N LYS A 12 11.79 -4.75 -17.12
CA LYS A 12 11.69 -5.28 -15.75
C LYS A 12 12.61 -6.48 -15.50
N GLN A 13 12.73 -7.38 -16.47
CA GLN A 13 13.60 -8.56 -16.38
C GLN A 13 15.10 -8.17 -16.38
N GLU A 14 15.51 -7.26 -17.24
CA GLU A 14 16.91 -6.78 -17.29
C GLU A 14 17.27 -5.94 -16.04
N LEU A 15 16.34 -5.14 -15.51
CA LEU A 15 16.54 -4.36 -14.28
C LEU A 15 16.73 -5.28 -13.06
N ALA A 16 15.96 -6.36 -12.96
CA ALA A 16 16.14 -7.38 -11.92
C ALA A 16 17.49 -8.10 -12.02
N TRP A 17 18.01 -8.31 -13.23
CA TRP A 17 19.34 -8.90 -13.44
C TRP A 17 20.47 -7.92 -13.06
N MET A 18 20.36 -6.64 -13.46
CA MET A 18 21.33 -5.59 -13.10
C MET A 18 21.40 -5.34 -11.59
N ARG A 19 20.27 -5.41 -10.87
CA ARG A 19 20.22 -5.29 -9.39
C ARG A 19 21.00 -6.39 -8.66
N ARG A 20 21.28 -7.53 -9.31
CA ARG A 20 22.12 -8.60 -8.76
C ARG A 20 23.62 -8.34 -8.90
N GLN A 21 24.01 -7.16 -9.41
CA GLN A 21 25.40 -6.75 -9.65
C GLN A 21 26.26 -7.82 -10.36
N PRO A 22 25.80 -8.34 -11.52
CA PRO A 22 26.56 -9.33 -12.27
C PRO A 22 27.89 -8.71 -12.72
N GLN A 23 28.98 -9.42 -12.43
CA GLN A 23 30.33 -9.00 -12.81
C GLN A 23 30.49 -9.10 -14.33
N ALA A 24 30.79 -8.00 -15.01
CA ALA A 24 30.88 -7.92 -16.47
C ALA A 24 32.15 -8.56 -17.07
N ARG A 25 32.66 -9.62 -16.45
CA ARG A 25 34.00 -10.16 -16.74
C ARG A 25 34.05 -10.98 -18.03
N ALA A 26 32.91 -11.39 -18.58
CA ALA A 26 32.82 -12.14 -19.84
C ALA A 26 32.18 -11.31 -20.97
N THR A 27 32.64 -11.52 -22.21
CA THR A 27 32.17 -10.80 -23.44
C THR A 27 30.66 -10.87 -23.64
N LYS A 28 30.02 -12.00 -23.33
CA LYS A 28 28.55 -12.16 -23.39
C LYS A 28 27.81 -11.34 -22.33
N GLN A 29 28.40 -11.15 -21.15
CA GLN A 29 27.82 -10.34 -20.08
C GLN A 29 28.00 -8.84 -20.39
N GLN A 30 29.14 -8.44 -20.95
CA GLN A 30 29.36 -7.07 -21.43
C GLN A 30 28.38 -6.69 -22.54
N ALA A 31 28.13 -7.57 -23.50
CA ALA A 31 27.14 -7.34 -24.56
C ALA A 31 25.72 -7.15 -24.01
N ARG A 32 25.38 -7.84 -22.92
CA ARG A 32 24.07 -7.70 -22.25
C ARG A 32 23.92 -6.37 -21.52
N ILE A 33 24.98 -5.93 -20.84
CA ILE A 33 25.03 -4.63 -20.17
C ILE A 33 24.93 -3.48 -21.18
N ASN A 34 25.64 -3.58 -22.31
CA ASN A 34 25.57 -2.59 -23.39
C ASN A 34 24.13 -2.49 -23.96
N ARG A 35 23.47 -3.63 -24.21
CA ARG A 35 22.06 -3.66 -24.65
C ARG A 35 21.10 -2.99 -23.67
N PHE A 36 21.33 -3.13 -22.36
CA PHE A 36 20.53 -2.42 -21.35
C PHE A 36 20.71 -0.90 -21.46
N HIS A 37 21.94 -0.43 -21.68
CA HIS A 37 22.22 1.00 -21.86
C HIS A 37 21.60 1.56 -23.14
N ASP A 38 21.64 0.83 -24.24
CA ASP A 38 21.01 1.22 -25.51
C ASP A 38 19.48 1.26 -25.37
N LEU A 39 18.89 0.25 -24.74
CA LEU A 39 17.44 0.21 -24.46
C LEU A 39 17.02 1.36 -23.53
N LYS A 40 17.82 1.70 -22.52
CA LYS A 40 17.56 2.85 -21.64
C LYS A 40 17.56 4.17 -22.42
N LYS A 41 18.51 4.35 -23.36
CA LYS A 41 18.57 5.55 -24.22
C LYS A 41 17.33 5.67 -25.11
N GLU A 42 16.93 4.57 -25.76
CA GLU A 42 15.77 4.53 -26.65
C GLU A 42 14.46 4.82 -25.90
N VAL A 43 14.32 4.30 -24.66
CA VAL A 43 13.16 4.58 -23.80
C VAL A 43 13.19 6.02 -23.26
N SER A 44 14.35 6.56 -22.90
CA SER A 44 14.47 7.94 -22.42
C SER A 44 14.29 9.00 -23.51
N GLY A 45 14.60 8.68 -24.77
CA GLY A 45 14.46 9.60 -25.90
C GLY A 45 13.01 9.82 -26.35
N SER A 46 12.11 8.91 -25.98
CA SER A 46 10.67 9.02 -26.29
C SER A 46 9.87 9.72 -25.18
N SER A 47 10.52 10.20 -24.12
CA SER A 47 9.88 10.78 -22.92
C SER A 47 9.90 12.32 -22.88
N ALA A 48 10.23 12.99 -24.00
CA ALA A 48 10.22 14.47 -24.04
C ALA A 48 8.81 15.09 -24.08
N GLU A 49 7.77 14.31 -24.41
CA GLU A 49 6.38 14.76 -24.30
C GLU A 49 5.49 13.63 -23.78
N THR A 50 5.73 13.23 -22.53
CA THR A 50 4.60 13.01 -21.67
C THR A 50 5.05 13.41 -20.28
N ASP A 51 4.70 14.64 -19.93
CA ASP A 51 4.50 15.09 -18.58
C ASP A 51 3.34 14.27 -17.97
N LEU A 52 3.54 12.95 -17.88
CA LEU A 52 2.98 12.14 -16.84
C LEU A 52 3.96 12.32 -15.67
N THR A 53 3.97 13.54 -15.13
CA THR A 53 3.68 13.66 -13.70
C THR A 53 2.47 12.78 -13.47
N MET A 54 2.74 11.49 -13.25
CA MET A 54 1.92 10.74 -12.36
C MET A 54 1.98 11.60 -11.11
N ASN A 55 0.94 12.40 -10.92
CA ASN A 55 0.44 12.72 -9.62
C ASN A 55 0.08 11.37 -8.98
N PHE A 56 1.09 10.52 -8.73
CA PHE A 56 1.31 10.03 -7.41
C PHE A 56 1.40 11.30 -6.56
N GLU A 57 0.23 11.85 -6.24
CA GLU A 57 -0.16 11.82 -4.86
C GLU A 57 0.17 10.39 -4.39
N THR A 58 1.44 10.19 -4.03
CA THR A 58 1.68 9.65 -2.72
C THR A 58 0.90 10.61 -1.82
N SER A 59 -0.42 10.40 -1.71
CA SER A 59 -1.11 10.60 -0.48
C SER A 59 -0.12 10.03 0.50
N ARG A 60 0.52 10.93 1.24
CA ARG A 60 1.47 10.54 2.27
C ARG A 60 0.63 9.63 3.11
N ILE A 61 0.69 8.30 2.88
CA ILE A 61 -0.17 7.33 3.55
C ILE A 61 -0.04 7.72 4.99
N GLY A 62 -1.11 8.32 5.51
CA GLY A 62 -1.06 9.03 6.76
C GLY A 62 -0.49 8.04 7.75
N LYS A 63 0.46 8.48 8.58
CA LYS A 63 1.02 7.61 9.63
C LYS A 63 -0.08 6.94 10.48
N LYS A 64 -1.30 7.47 10.41
CA LYS A 64 -2.54 7.07 11.06
C LYS A 64 -3.52 6.51 10.02
N VAL A 65 -3.90 5.24 10.19
CA VAL A 65 -4.82 4.53 9.29
C VAL A 65 -6.20 4.44 9.92
N ILE A 66 -6.30 4.10 11.20
CA ILE A 66 -7.57 4.06 11.95
C ILE A 66 -7.31 4.58 13.37
N GLU A 67 -8.19 5.41 13.90
CA GLU A 67 -8.14 5.82 15.30
C GLU A 67 -9.52 5.82 15.94
N PHE A 68 -9.58 5.21 17.12
CA PHE A 68 -10.70 5.27 18.03
C PHE A 68 -10.38 6.27 19.13
N GLN A 69 -11.23 7.27 19.31
CA GLN A 69 -11.15 8.26 20.39
C GLN A 69 -12.38 8.15 21.29
N ASP A 70 -12.18 7.70 22.53
CA ASP A 70 -13.20 7.54 23.58
C ASP A 70 -14.46 6.83 23.09
N VAL A 71 -14.26 5.80 22.25
CA VAL A 71 -15.35 5.12 21.57
C VAL A 71 -16.11 4.23 22.52
N SER A 72 -17.40 4.50 22.67
CA SER A 72 -18.32 3.62 23.37
C SER A 72 -19.42 3.16 22.44
N PHE A 73 -19.76 1.89 22.52
CA PHE A 73 -20.85 1.30 21.75
C PHE A 73 -21.58 0.25 22.58
N ALA A 74 -22.90 0.33 22.57
CA ALA A 74 -23.79 -0.63 23.21
C ALA A 74 -24.91 -1.01 22.25
N TYR A 75 -25.27 -2.30 22.26
CA TYR A 75 -26.62 -2.69 21.84
C TYR A 75 -27.58 -2.41 22.98
N GLU A 76 -28.89 -2.34 22.71
CA GLU A 76 -29.97 -1.85 23.60
C GLU A 76 -29.73 -2.01 25.11
N ASN A 77 -29.26 -3.18 25.58
CA ASN A 77 -28.91 -3.41 26.98
C ASN A 77 -27.57 -4.15 27.21
N LYS A 78 -26.68 -4.14 26.22
CA LYS A 78 -25.37 -4.81 26.31
C LYS A 78 -24.25 -3.86 25.89
N PRO A 79 -23.49 -3.29 26.85
CA PRO A 79 -22.29 -2.54 26.50
C PRO A 79 -21.27 -3.49 25.87
N ILE A 80 -20.73 -3.11 24.72
CA ILE A 80 -19.73 -3.88 23.98
C ILE A 80 -18.37 -3.21 24.08
N LEU A 81 -18.34 -1.89 23.90
CA LEU A 81 -17.14 -1.05 24.04
C LEU A 81 -17.46 0.09 25.00
N GLN A 82 -16.53 0.40 25.89
CA GLN A 82 -16.59 1.52 26.82
C GLN A 82 -15.24 2.23 26.79
N ASP A 83 -15.26 3.53 26.52
CA ASP A 83 -14.09 4.42 26.51
C ASP A 83 -12.88 3.84 25.74
N PHE A 84 -13.16 3.21 24.60
CA PHE A 84 -12.17 2.49 23.82
C PHE A 84 -11.30 3.45 23.00
N ASN A 85 -10.00 3.37 23.23
CA ASN A 85 -8.99 4.20 22.57
C ASN A 85 -7.94 3.29 21.90
N LEU A 86 -7.77 3.46 20.59
CA LEU A 86 -6.81 2.67 19.81
C LEU A 86 -6.36 3.46 18.58
N LEU A 87 -5.05 3.57 18.39
CA LEU A 87 -4.45 4.14 17.18
C LEU A 87 -3.76 3.03 16.39
N VAL A 88 -4.25 2.78 15.16
CA VAL A 88 -3.68 1.83 14.21
C VAL A 88 -2.88 2.61 13.17
N GLN A 89 -1.59 2.28 13.07
CA GLN A 89 -0.66 2.91 12.13
C GLN A 89 -0.42 2.03 10.91
N ALA A 90 0.17 2.64 9.88
CA ALA A 90 0.55 1.90 8.68
C ALA A 90 1.55 0.79 9.03
N LYS A 91 1.30 -0.42 8.49
CA LYS A 91 2.07 -1.67 8.71
C LYS A 91 1.79 -2.40 10.03
N ASP A 92 0.89 -1.91 10.87
CA ASP A 92 0.46 -2.65 12.06
C ASP A 92 -0.31 -3.92 11.67
N ARG A 93 -0.08 -4.98 12.45
CA ARG A 93 -0.84 -6.23 12.37
C ARG A 93 -1.45 -6.48 13.73
N ILE A 94 -2.77 -6.31 13.84
CA ILE A 94 -3.51 -6.44 15.08
C ILE A 94 -4.40 -7.70 15.00
N GLY A 95 -4.24 -8.60 15.96
CA GLY A 95 -5.13 -9.74 16.15
C GLY A 95 -6.22 -9.40 17.14
N ILE A 96 -7.49 -9.62 16.76
CA ILE A 96 -8.64 -9.42 17.65
C ILE A 96 -9.04 -10.78 18.23
N VAL A 97 -8.90 -10.95 19.54
CA VAL A 97 -9.22 -12.20 20.27
C VAL A 97 -10.27 -11.95 21.35
N GLY A 98 -10.95 -13.03 21.76
CA GLY A 98 -12.01 -13.01 22.76
C GLY A 98 -13.07 -14.06 22.47
N ASP A 99 -14.02 -14.26 23.38
CA ASP A 99 -15.07 -15.27 23.20
C ASP A 99 -16.11 -14.86 22.15
N ASN A 100 -16.96 -15.81 21.75
CA ASN A 100 -18.05 -15.53 20.84
C ASN A 100 -19.07 -14.58 21.50
N GLY A 101 -19.48 -13.53 20.77
CA GLY A 101 -20.45 -12.55 21.27
C GLY A 101 -19.87 -11.45 22.16
N VAL A 102 -18.54 -11.35 22.29
CA VAL A 102 -17.86 -10.26 23.03
C VAL A 102 -17.81 -8.94 22.25
N GLY A 103 -18.12 -8.94 20.94
CA GLY A 103 -18.14 -7.72 20.12
C GLY A 103 -17.06 -7.60 19.06
N LYS A 104 -16.34 -8.67 18.73
CA LYS A 104 -15.30 -8.66 17.69
C LYS A 104 -15.83 -8.20 16.32
N SER A 105 -16.96 -8.76 15.89
CA SER A 105 -17.63 -8.33 14.66
C SER A 105 -18.15 -6.90 14.76
N THR A 106 -18.60 -6.48 15.94
CA THR A 106 -19.03 -5.10 16.19
C THR A 106 -17.89 -4.11 16.00
N LEU A 107 -16.69 -4.42 16.51
CA LEU A 107 -15.49 -3.61 16.31
C LEU A 107 -15.13 -3.49 14.83
N LEU A 108 -15.18 -4.60 14.08
CA LEU A 108 -14.94 -4.57 12.63
C LEU A 108 -15.99 -3.75 11.88
N ASN A 109 -17.26 -3.83 12.28
CA ASN A 109 -18.34 -3.06 11.66
C ASN A 109 -18.25 -1.55 11.95
N LEU A 110 -17.75 -1.16 13.13
CA LEU A 110 -17.44 0.23 13.47
C LEU A 110 -16.30 0.77 12.59
N ILE A 111 -15.26 -0.03 12.33
CA ILE A 111 -14.18 0.33 11.40
C ILE A 111 -14.70 0.44 9.97
N ALA A 112 -15.62 -0.43 9.57
CA ALA A 112 -16.21 -0.41 8.23
C ALA A 112 -17.23 0.72 8.03
N GLY A 113 -17.55 1.51 9.05
CA GLY A 113 -18.58 2.55 9.02
C GLY A 113 -20.02 2.02 8.88
N SER A 114 -20.23 0.71 9.07
CA SER A 114 -21.58 0.11 9.02
C SER A 114 -22.37 0.33 10.32
N LEU A 115 -21.67 0.63 11.40
CA LEU A 115 -22.25 1.00 12.69
C LEU A 115 -21.65 2.33 13.13
N GLU A 116 -22.48 3.16 13.75
CA GLU A 116 -22.03 4.41 14.37
C GLU A 116 -21.77 4.20 15.87
N PRO A 117 -20.69 4.78 16.41
CA PRO A 117 -20.43 4.73 17.83
C PRO A 117 -21.50 5.53 18.61
N THR A 118 -21.89 5.05 19.79
CA THR A 118 -22.84 5.76 20.66
C THR A 118 -22.19 6.99 21.32
N LYS A 119 -20.88 6.92 21.58
CA LYS A 119 -20.05 8.04 22.03
C LYS A 119 -18.65 7.93 21.42
N GLY A 120 -17.95 9.06 21.37
CA GLY A 120 -16.61 9.14 20.80
C GLY A 120 -16.65 9.19 19.28
N GLN A 121 -15.49 8.98 18.65
CA GLN A 121 -15.37 9.01 17.19
C GLN A 121 -14.38 7.97 16.68
N VAL A 122 -14.68 7.42 15.50
CA VAL A 122 -13.78 6.57 14.73
C VAL A 122 -13.31 7.38 13.52
N VAL A 123 -12.01 7.69 13.47
CA VAL A 123 -11.38 8.42 12.37
C VAL A 123 -10.63 7.44 11.50
N ILE A 124 -11.01 7.34 10.23
CA ILE A 124 -10.34 6.51 9.24
C ILE A 124 -9.53 7.45 8.35
N GLY A 125 -8.22 7.21 8.25
CA GLY A 125 -7.33 8.00 7.41
C GLY A 125 -7.63 7.78 5.92
N GLU A 126 -7.59 8.85 5.14
CA GLU A 126 -7.68 8.77 3.69
C GLU A 126 -6.46 8.02 3.13
N THR A 127 -6.71 7.06 2.23
CA THR A 127 -5.66 6.22 1.62
C THR A 127 -5.08 6.90 0.39
#